data_AF-A0A1M5AT68-F1
#
_entry.id   AF-A0A1M5AT68-F1
#
_cell.length_a   1.000
_cell.length_b   1.000
_cell.length_c   1.000
_cell.angle_alpha   90.00
_cell.angle_beta   90.00
_cell.angle_gamma   90.00
#
_symmetry.space_group_name_H-M   'P 1'
#
loop_
_entity.id
_entity.type
_entity.pdbx_description
1 polymer ?
#
loop_
_entity_poly.entity_id
_entity_poly.type
_entity_poly.pdbx_seq_one_letter_code
_entity_poly.pdbx_strand_id
1 'polypeptide(L)'
;MKRTVTLSLLILFAGINKGIAQKQDSINEPKSFVNLGFIGYWSTNGDDTDKTTNNISIALIYADIYRVNGLSISPFSKIEKMNGLQLGVSQGAAEMNGVQIGVGNGAGRLKGIQIGMFNVIGEKSGGVQLGLVNSRKSGGLQIGFVNLADENDYPIGLVNIIKNGDMYVGLMTDEMSSATATFRSGGKYLYGIAGFGHNFASSLNHWILEGGIGVHVPVIPNRLRIDSEITATLITKFYGRIHWGDPEEAEKKAEEYNYKEASRYTVRILPTYRFGKRIELFGGPSLNYLQSHCMENTKIFPSNYMWRKFTSSSLKQIYWGWTIGVQYKL
;
A
#
# COMPACT_ATOMS: atom_id res chain seq x y z
N MET A 1 24.15 1.18 5.42
CA MET A 1 23.80 0.08 4.50
C MET A 1 22.29 -0.22 4.38
N LYS A 2 21.37 0.68 4.82
CA LYS A 2 19.90 0.46 4.82
C LYS A 2 19.12 1.26 3.75
N ARG A 3 19.81 1.93 2.82
CA ARG A 3 19.19 2.85 1.84
C ARG A 3 19.15 2.32 0.41
N THR A 4 19.72 1.16 0.10
CA THR A 4 20.18 0.91 -1.29
C THR A 4 19.23 0.06 -2.14
N VAL A 5 18.36 -0.78 -1.56
CA VAL A 5 17.57 -1.74 -2.38
C VAL A 5 16.19 -1.20 -2.78
N THR A 6 15.52 -0.41 -1.93
CA THR A 6 14.25 0.27 -2.28
C THR A 6 14.47 1.50 -3.17
N LEU A 7 15.70 2.00 -3.22
CA LEU A 7 16.05 3.22 -3.95
C LEU A 7 16.19 2.97 -5.45
N SER A 8 16.59 1.79 -5.91
CA SER A 8 16.99 1.60 -7.32
C SER A 8 15.85 1.76 -8.34
N LEU A 9 14.65 1.27 -8.02
CA LEU A 9 13.45 1.48 -8.84
C LEU A 9 12.88 2.90 -8.66
N LEU A 10 12.91 3.44 -7.44
CA LEU A 10 12.54 4.82 -7.18
C LEU A 10 13.53 5.82 -7.81
N ILE A 11 14.79 5.45 -8.07
CA ILE A 11 15.82 6.28 -8.71
C ILE A 11 15.60 6.37 -10.22
N LEU A 12 15.07 5.34 -10.87
CA LEU A 12 14.66 5.45 -12.27
C LEU A 12 13.55 6.49 -12.46
N PHE A 13 12.61 6.57 -11.49
CA PHE A 13 11.55 7.59 -11.48
C PHE A 13 11.97 8.94 -10.86
N ALA A 14 12.83 8.95 -9.85
CA ALA A 14 13.40 10.16 -9.25
C ALA A 14 14.48 10.80 -10.13
N GLY A 15 15.06 10.04 -11.07
CA GLY A 15 15.92 10.54 -12.14
C GLY A 15 15.18 11.52 -13.05
N ILE A 16 13.87 11.34 -13.25
CA ILE A 16 12.99 12.29 -13.94
C ILE A 16 12.86 13.59 -13.12
N ASN A 17 12.85 13.51 -11.78
CA ASN A 17 12.70 14.67 -10.90
C ASN A 17 14.02 15.44 -10.64
N LYS A 18 15.20 14.82 -10.79
CA LYS A 18 16.49 15.47 -10.50
C LYS A 18 16.89 16.59 -11.48
N GLY A 19 16.11 16.82 -12.53
CA GLY A 19 16.36 17.85 -13.56
C GLY A 19 15.27 18.92 -13.68
N ILE A 20 14.43 19.09 -12.67
CA ILE A 20 13.34 20.09 -12.70
C ILE A 20 13.85 21.39 -12.05
N ALA A 21 14.48 22.24 -12.86
CA ALA A 21 14.72 23.63 -12.50
C ALA A 21 13.48 24.45 -12.85
N GLN A 22 12.88 25.15 -11.88
CA GLN A 22 11.77 26.09 -12.13
C GLN A 22 12.24 27.17 -13.12
N LYS A 23 11.82 27.09 -14.39
CA LYS A 23 11.94 28.18 -15.37
C LYS A 23 10.92 29.27 -15.02
N GLN A 24 11.37 30.52 -15.01
CA GLN A 24 10.55 31.70 -14.72
C GLN A 24 9.50 31.92 -15.82
N ASP A 25 8.24 32.14 -15.44
CA ASP A 25 7.14 32.39 -16.37
C ASP A 25 7.44 33.62 -17.25
N SER A 26 7.48 33.44 -18.57
CA SER A 26 7.57 34.55 -19.52
C SER A 26 6.16 35.11 -19.80
N ILE A 27 6.06 36.43 -19.94
CA ILE A 27 4.76 37.13 -20.11
C ILE A 27 4.06 36.76 -21.43
N ASN A 28 4.76 36.16 -22.40
CA ASN A 28 4.23 35.72 -23.69
C ASN A 28 4.78 34.33 -24.08
N GLU A 29 4.19 33.28 -23.52
CA GLU A 29 4.48 31.91 -23.96
C GLU A 29 3.80 31.62 -25.30
N PRO A 30 4.50 31.07 -26.31
CA PRO A 30 3.88 30.64 -27.56
C PRO A 30 2.79 29.60 -27.28
N LYS A 31 1.71 29.65 -28.08
CA LYS A 31 0.55 28.77 -27.90
C LYS A 31 0.32 27.94 -29.15
N SER A 32 0.10 26.65 -28.95
CA SER A 32 -0.42 25.73 -29.97
C SER A 32 -1.63 25.00 -29.39
N PHE A 33 -2.62 24.66 -30.20
CA PHE A 33 -3.75 23.88 -29.69
C PHE A 33 -3.36 22.40 -29.53
N VAL A 34 -2.65 21.84 -30.51
CA VAL A 34 -2.22 20.43 -30.54
C VAL A 34 -0.73 20.34 -30.78
N ASN A 35 -0.05 19.50 -29.99
CA ASN A 35 1.32 19.07 -30.26
C ASN A 35 1.37 17.57 -30.55
N LEU A 36 1.69 17.20 -31.79
CA LEU A 36 1.89 15.81 -32.20
C LEU A 36 3.39 15.54 -32.37
N GLY A 37 3.91 14.52 -31.70
CA GLY A 37 5.34 14.20 -31.75
C GLY A 37 5.67 12.72 -31.84
N PHE A 38 6.90 12.44 -32.23
CA PHE A 38 7.50 11.11 -32.14
C PHE A 38 8.37 10.99 -30.89
N ILE A 39 9.38 11.87 -30.77
CA ILE A 39 10.33 11.90 -29.66
C ILE A 39 10.83 13.33 -29.42
N GLY A 40 10.57 13.89 -28.23
CA GLY A 40 11.06 15.20 -27.81
C GLY A 40 10.72 16.32 -28.82
N TYR A 41 11.75 16.99 -29.34
CA TYR A 41 11.63 18.08 -30.31
C TYR A 41 11.16 17.64 -31.71
N TRP A 42 11.10 16.34 -32.01
CA TRP A 42 10.49 15.83 -33.25
C TRP A 42 8.98 15.84 -33.11
N SER A 43 8.43 17.06 -33.15
CA SER A 43 7.02 17.36 -32.93
C SER A 43 6.56 18.51 -33.83
N THR A 44 5.25 18.73 -33.90
CA THR A 44 4.68 19.89 -34.62
C THR A 44 5.09 21.24 -34.04
N ASN A 45 5.59 21.27 -32.80
CA ASN A 45 6.14 22.47 -32.17
C ASN A 45 7.67 22.59 -32.35
N GLY A 46 8.36 21.57 -32.85
CA GLY A 46 9.80 21.60 -33.10
C GLY A 46 10.63 21.96 -31.85
N ASP A 47 11.64 22.82 -32.04
CA ASP A 47 12.53 23.29 -30.98
C ASP A 47 11.84 24.15 -29.92
N ASP A 48 10.61 24.61 -30.16
CA ASP A 48 9.84 25.42 -29.21
C ASP A 48 8.92 24.59 -28.31
N THR A 49 9.01 23.25 -28.37
CA THR A 49 8.20 22.34 -27.52
C THR A 49 8.38 22.63 -26.02
N ASP A 50 9.58 23.04 -25.60
CA ASP A 50 9.94 23.37 -24.21
C ASP A 50 9.60 24.80 -23.77
N LYS A 51 8.87 25.54 -24.61
CA LYS A 51 8.36 26.91 -24.32
C LYS A 51 6.88 27.06 -24.65
N THR A 52 6.31 26.12 -25.40
CA THR A 52 4.95 26.23 -25.93
C THR A 52 3.91 25.70 -24.94
N THR A 53 2.82 26.45 -24.78
CA THR A 53 1.60 25.99 -24.10
C THR A 53 0.70 25.26 -25.10
N ASN A 54 0.25 24.07 -24.73
CA ASN A 54 -0.61 23.21 -25.54
C ASN A 54 -1.94 22.92 -24.83
N ASN A 55 -3.01 22.63 -25.56
CA ASN A 55 -4.22 22.06 -24.95
C ASN A 55 -4.20 20.52 -25.01
N ILE A 56 -3.70 19.99 -26.13
CA ILE A 56 -3.55 18.56 -26.37
C ILE A 56 -2.10 18.29 -26.76
N SER A 57 -1.51 17.23 -26.19
CA SER A 57 -0.24 16.71 -26.70
C SER A 57 -0.22 15.19 -26.76
N ILE A 58 0.22 14.65 -27.89
CA ILE A 58 0.33 13.22 -28.12
C ILE A 58 1.73 12.95 -28.66
N ALA A 59 2.47 12.04 -28.03
CA ALA A 59 3.78 11.61 -28.54
C ALA A 59 3.95 10.09 -28.54
N LEU A 60 4.49 9.55 -29.63
CA LEU A 60 4.63 8.09 -29.82
C LEU A 60 5.63 7.43 -28.89
N ILE A 61 6.70 8.13 -28.49
CA ILE A 61 7.74 7.59 -27.59
C ILE A 61 7.92 8.48 -26.37
N TYR A 62 8.41 9.71 -26.55
CA TYR A 62 8.75 10.62 -25.45
C TYR A 62 8.30 12.05 -25.75
N ALA A 63 7.76 12.72 -24.74
CA ALA A 63 7.40 14.14 -24.78
C ALA A 63 8.18 14.94 -23.73
N ASP A 64 8.73 16.09 -24.13
CA ASP A 64 9.32 17.08 -23.22
C ASP A 64 8.64 18.43 -23.50
N ILE A 65 7.71 18.82 -22.63
CA ILE A 65 6.77 19.91 -22.92
C ILE A 65 6.78 20.91 -21.77
N TYR A 66 6.68 22.18 -22.11
CA TYR A 66 6.53 23.21 -21.08
C TYR A 66 5.17 23.17 -20.38
N ARG A 67 4.07 23.37 -21.12
CA ARG A 67 2.73 23.41 -20.53
C ARG A 67 1.69 22.69 -21.35
N VAL A 68 0.81 21.96 -20.68
CA VAL A 68 -0.37 21.33 -21.27
C VAL A 68 -1.61 21.66 -20.42
N ASN A 69 -2.65 22.19 -21.04
CA ASN A 69 -3.94 22.57 -20.45
C ASN A 69 -5.06 21.72 -21.07
N GLY A 70 -5.11 20.45 -20.72
CA GLY A 70 -6.09 19.50 -21.24
C GLY A 70 -5.59 18.07 -21.15
N LEU A 71 -5.15 17.50 -22.27
CA LEU A 71 -4.83 16.08 -22.39
C LEU A 71 -3.40 15.87 -22.87
N SER A 72 -2.64 15.03 -22.16
CA SER A 72 -1.35 14.52 -22.62
C SER A 72 -1.38 13.00 -22.69
N ILE A 73 -0.99 12.43 -23.82
CA ILE A 73 -0.84 10.98 -24.01
C ILE A 73 0.55 10.70 -24.58
N SER A 74 1.40 10.05 -23.79
CA SER A 74 2.70 9.57 -24.27
C SER A 74 3.24 8.46 -23.38
N PRO A 75 3.88 7.40 -23.92
CA PRO A 75 4.49 6.37 -23.09
C PRO A 75 5.45 6.95 -22.04
N PHE A 76 6.25 7.94 -22.45
CA PHE A 76 7.17 8.66 -21.56
C PHE A 76 6.94 10.16 -21.69
N SER A 77 6.76 10.87 -20.58
CA SER A 77 6.61 12.33 -20.67
C SER A 77 7.23 13.06 -19.49
N LYS A 78 7.80 14.23 -19.77
CA LYS A 78 8.17 15.26 -18.81
C LYS A 78 7.41 16.54 -19.18
N ILE A 79 6.61 17.05 -18.26
CA ILE A 79 5.82 18.28 -18.49
C ILE A 79 6.10 19.25 -17.35
N GLU A 80 6.56 20.47 -17.63
CA GLU A 80 6.80 21.41 -16.52
C GLU A 80 5.48 21.77 -15.81
N LYS A 81 4.43 22.12 -16.56
CA LYS A 81 3.11 22.47 -16.00
C LYS A 81 1.99 21.69 -16.68
N MET A 82 1.39 20.74 -15.96
CA MET A 82 0.31 19.90 -16.45
C MET A 82 -1.00 20.27 -15.75
N ASN A 83 -1.97 20.78 -16.51
CA ASN A 83 -3.32 21.08 -16.04
C ASN A 83 -4.32 20.19 -16.81
N GLY A 84 -4.77 19.09 -16.22
CA GLY A 84 -5.72 18.17 -16.85
C GLY A 84 -5.34 16.69 -16.67
N LEU A 85 -5.42 15.89 -17.74
CA LEU A 85 -5.21 14.43 -17.72
C LEU A 85 -3.90 14.04 -18.43
N GLN A 86 -3.00 13.35 -17.72
CA GLN A 86 -1.74 12.81 -18.23
C GLN A 86 -1.78 11.27 -18.23
N LEU A 87 -1.68 10.65 -19.42
CA LEU A 87 -1.72 9.20 -19.61
C LEU A 87 -0.42 8.68 -20.23
N GLY A 88 0.16 7.62 -19.64
CA GLY A 88 1.43 7.09 -20.09
C GLY A 88 1.92 5.89 -19.29
N VAL A 89 3.12 5.40 -19.63
CA VAL A 89 3.80 4.36 -18.85
C VAL A 89 4.57 5.00 -17.70
N SER A 90 5.41 5.99 -18.00
CA SER A 90 6.22 6.70 -17.01
C SER A 90 6.19 8.19 -17.28
N GLN A 91 5.65 8.96 -16.33
CA GLN A 91 5.31 10.36 -16.54
C GLN A 91 5.82 11.22 -15.39
N GLY A 92 6.30 12.41 -15.70
CA GLY A 92 6.73 13.41 -14.74
C GLY A 92 6.08 14.75 -15.02
N ALA A 93 5.69 15.46 -13.96
CA ALA A 93 5.37 16.87 -14.05
C ALA A 93 5.95 17.71 -12.91
N ALA A 94 6.45 18.91 -13.16
CA ALA A 94 6.91 19.77 -12.05
C ALA A 94 5.70 20.22 -11.20
N GLU A 95 4.68 20.73 -11.88
CA GLU A 95 3.39 21.09 -11.30
C GLU A 95 2.27 20.31 -11.98
N MET A 96 1.61 19.44 -11.21
CA MET A 96 0.49 18.64 -11.69
C MET A 96 -0.82 19.10 -11.03
N ASN A 97 -1.72 19.69 -11.83
CA ASN A 97 -3.09 20.03 -11.45
C ASN A 97 -4.06 19.15 -12.26
N GLY A 98 -4.52 18.04 -11.70
CA GLY A 98 -5.44 17.12 -12.39
C GLY A 98 -5.14 15.64 -12.10
N VAL A 99 -5.17 14.80 -13.13
CA VAL A 99 -5.04 13.34 -12.97
C VAL A 99 -3.85 12.81 -13.78
N GLN A 100 -2.95 12.06 -13.14
CA GLN A 100 -1.92 11.26 -13.81
C GLN A 100 -2.28 9.78 -13.67
N ILE A 101 -2.32 9.05 -14.79
CA ILE A 101 -2.55 7.61 -14.81
C ILE A 101 -1.44 6.94 -15.61
N GLY A 102 -0.75 5.99 -14.98
CA GLY A 102 0.34 5.26 -15.62
C GLY A 102 0.97 4.20 -14.72
N VAL A 103 1.98 3.49 -15.22
CA VAL A 103 2.75 2.55 -14.40
C VAL A 103 3.53 3.30 -13.33
N GLY A 104 4.15 4.42 -13.71
CA GLY A 104 4.81 5.33 -12.78
C GLY A 104 4.46 6.80 -13.02
N ASN A 105 4.10 7.49 -11.95
CA ASN A 105 3.73 8.90 -11.96
C ASN A 105 4.64 9.69 -11.01
N GLY A 106 5.25 10.75 -11.52
CA GLY A 106 6.07 11.69 -10.78
C GLY A 106 5.47 13.10 -10.82
N ALA A 107 5.44 13.75 -9.66
CA ALA A 107 5.14 15.17 -9.57
C ALA A 107 6.13 15.87 -8.64
N GLY A 108 6.53 17.11 -8.95
CA GLY A 108 7.12 18.00 -7.95
C GLY A 108 6.07 18.37 -6.91
N ARG A 109 5.01 19.03 -7.37
CA ARG A 109 3.79 19.35 -6.62
C ARG A 109 2.56 18.75 -7.27
N LEU A 110 1.68 18.17 -6.47
CA LEU A 110 0.41 17.61 -6.91
C LEU A 110 -0.79 18.34 -6.27
N LYS A 111 -1.73 18.76 -7.11
CA LYS A 111 -3.10 19.12 -6.77
C LYS A 111 -4.06 18.29 -7.62
N GLY A 112 -4.33 17.07 -7.16
CA GLY A 112 -5.18 16.13 -7.89
C GLY A 112 -4.91 14.68 -7.51
N ILE A 113 -4.90 13.78 -8.49
CA ILE A 113 -4.86 12.32 -8.28
C ILE A 113 -3.73 11.70 -9.11
N GLN A 114 -2.93 10.84 -8.50
CA GLN A 114 -2.02 9.91 -9.19
C GLN A 114 -2.54 8.49 -9.05
N ILE A 115 -2.68 7.76 -10.17
CA ILE A 115 -3.11 6.36 -10.20
C ILE A 115 -2.06 5.54 -10.93
N GLY A 116 -1.43 4.58 -10.25
CA GLY A 116 -0.36 3.80 -10.86
C GLY A 116 0.27 2.76 -9.95
N MET A 117 1.24 2.00 -10.46
CA MET A 117 2.00 1.08 -9.61
C MET A 117 2.93 1.86 -8.67
N PHE A 118 3.56 2.91 -9.19
CA PHE A 118 4.51 3.76 -8.46
C PHE A 118 4.11 5.23 -8.55
N ASN A 119 3.88 5.88 -7.41
CA ASN A 119 3.52 7.30 -7.37
C ASN A 119 4.52 8.07 -6.50
N VAL A 120 5.06 9.18 -7.00
CA VAL A 120 6.07 9.99 -6.31
C VAL A 120 5.68 11.46 -6.33
N ILE A 121 5.69 12.10 -5.16
CA ILE A 121 5.57 13.56 -4.99
C ILE A 121 6.84 14.06 -4.28
N GLY A 122 7.59 14.93 -4.95
CA GLY A 122 8.89 15.43 -4.45
C GLY A 122 8.78 16.49 -3.35
N GLU A 123 7.75 17.32 -3.40
CA GLU A 123 7.56 18.44 -2.48
C GLU A 123 6.39 18.26 -1.51
N LYS A 124 6.22 19.23 -0.61
CA LYS A 124 5.02 19.31 0.22
C LYS A 124 3.85 19.76 -0.67
N SER A 125 2.87 18.89 -0.88
CA SER A 125 1.65 19.22 -1.65
C SER A 125 0.45 18.45 -1.12
N GLY A 126 -0.73 18.72 -1.70
CA GLY A 126 -1.95 17.96 -1.45
C GLY A 126 -2.07 16.75 -2.37
N GLY A 127 -3.32 16.35 -2.66
CA GLY A 127 -3.64 15.31 -3.63
C GLY A 127 -3.65 13.88 -3.08
N VAL A 128 -4.16 12.97 -3.90
CA VAL A 128 -4.38 11.55 -3.59
C VAL A 128 -3.46 10.69 -4.44
N GLN A 129 -2.77 9.74 -3.82
CA GLN A 129 -1.99 8.72 -4.53
C GLN A 129 -2.66 7.35 -4.35
N LEU A 130 -2.99 6.69 -5.45
CA LEU A 130 -3.56 5.34 -5.49
C LEU A 130 -2.57 4.41 -6.20
N GLY A 131 -2.01 3.43 -5.49
CA GLY A 131 -1.01 2.56 -6.11
C GLY A 131 -0.42 1.46 -5.26
N LEU A 132 0.48 0.66 -5.83
CA LEU A 132 1.19 -0.36 -5.04
C LEU A 132 2.20 0.29 -4.10
N VAL A 133 2.96 1.27 -4.61
CA VAL A 133 3.96 2.02 -3.84
C VAL A 133 3.72 3.51 -4.03
N ASN A 134 3.45 4.20 -2.92
CA ASN A 134 3.30 5.65 -2.90
C ASN A 134 4.41 6.27 -2.07
N SER A 135 5.03 7.33 -2.59
CA SER A 135 6.08 8.09 -1.90
C SER A 135 5.76 9.57 -1.96
N ARG A 136 5.85 10.25 -0.82
CA ARG A 136 5.72 11.70 -0.74
C ARG A 136 6.50 12.28 0.42
N LYS A 137 6.63 13.61 0.46
CA LYS A 137 7.20 14.28 1.64
C LYS A 137 6.17 14.41 2.77
N SER A 138 5.08 15.15 2.51
CA SER A 138 4.00 15.37 3.48
C SER A 138 2.67 15.73 2.81
N GLY A 139 1.59 15.77 3.61
CA GLY A 139 0.25 16.20 3.17
C GLY A 139 -0.52 15.14 2.39
N GLY A 140 -1.75 15.46 1.97
CA GLY A 140 -2.59 14.62 1.12
C GLY A 140 -2.88 13.19 1.63
N LEU A 141 -3.41 12.34 0.76
CA LEU A 141 -3.80 10.96 1.07
C LEU A 141 -3.00 9.96 0.24
N GLN A 142 -2.61 8.84 0.85
CA GLN A 142 -1.96 7.72 0.18
C GLN A 142 -2.77 6.45 0.44
N ILE A 143 -3.16 5.76 -0.63
CA ILE A 143 -3.84 4.47 -0.59
C ILE A 143 -2.99 3.49 -1.40
N GLY A 144 -2.44 2.47 -0.73
CA GLY A 144 -1.58 1.52 -1.41
C GLY A 144 -1.09 0.36 -0.58
N PHE A 145 -0.28 -0.51 -1.18
CA PHE A 145 0.32 -1.62 -0.44
C PHE A 145 1.45 -1.12 0.47
N VAL A 146 2.30 -0.25 -0.08
CA VAL A 146 3.38 0.44 0.64
C VAL A 146 3.23 1.95 0.50
N ASN A 147 3.21 2.65 1.63
CA ASN A 147 3.27 4.11 1.67
C ASN A 147 4.54 4.59 2.37
N LEU A 148 5.22 5.55 1.78
CA LEU A 148 6.44 6.18 2.27
C LEU A 148 6.19 7.68 2.44
N ALA A 149 6.43 8.21 3.65
CA ALA A 149 6.41 9.66 3.88
C ALA A 149 7.30 10.12 5.03
N ASP A 150 7.65 11.41 5.05
CA ASP A 150 8.21 12.03 6.25
C ASP A 150 7.11 12.24 7.31
N GLU A 151 5.95 12.76 6.86
CA GLU A 151 4.81 13.13 7.70
C GLU A 151 3.47 12.76 7.02
N ASN A 152 2.71 11.83 7.59
CA ASN A 152 1.35 11.51 7.18
C ASN A 152 0.61 10.84 8.35
N ASP A 153 -0.51 11.40 8.77
CA ASP A 153 -1.27 10.90 9.93
C ASP A 153 -2.28 9.81 9.56
N TYR A 154 -2.67 9.73 8.27
CA TYR A 154 -3.74 8.85 7.78
C TYR A 154 -3.33 8.06 6.51
N PRO A 155 -2.16 7.38 6.48
CA PRO A 155 -1.81 6.54 5.35
C PRO A 155 -2.64 5.26 5.36
N ILE A 156 -3.29 4.93 4.23
CA ILE A 156 -4.05 3.69 4.08
C ILE A 156 -3.17 2.71 3.32
N GLY A 157 -2.62 1.73 4.02
CA GLY A 157 -1.87 0.66 3.38
C GLY A 157 -1.44 -0.43 4.32
N LEU A 158 -0.99 -1.55 3.75
CA LEU A 158 -0.53 -2.70 4.54
C LEU A 158 0.75 -2.33 5.31
N VAL A 159 1.66 -1.63 4.64
CA VAL A 159 2.93 -1.16 5.19
C VAL A 159 3.07 0.35 4.99
N ASN A 160 3.20 1.10 6.08
CA ASN A 160 3.33 2.55 6.03
C ASN A 160 4.60 2.98 6.78
N ILE A 161 5.63 3.33 6.03
CA ILE A 161 6.90 3.79 6.58
C ILE A 161 6.86 5.31 6.67
N ILE A 162 6.45 5.81 7.83
CA ILE A 162 6.31 7.23 8.12
C ILE A 162 7.40 7.64 9.10
N LYS A 163 8.28 8.58 8.72
CA LYS A 163 9.45 8.97 9.53
C LYS A 163 9.07 9.48 10.93
N ASN A 164 8.03 10.31 11.00
CA ASN A 164 7.48 10.84 12.25
C ASN A 164 6.29 10.03 12.79
N GLY A 165 6.08 8.83 12.26
CA GLY A 165 4.99 7.94 12.64
C GLY A 165 5.39 6.87 13.65
N ASP A 166 4.54 5.87 13.75
CA ASP A 166 4.63 4.79 14.71
C ASP A 166 4.89 3.46 13.97
N MET A 167 5.95 2.75 14.36
CA MET A 167 6.30 1.44 13.83
C MET A 167 6.59 0.48 14.98
N TYR A 168 5.97 -0.69 14.94
CA TYR A 168 6.09 -1.70 15.97
C TYR A 168 6.30 -3.08 15.36
N VAL A 169 7.16 -3.86 16.00
CA VAL A 169 7.20 -5.31 15.84
C VAL A 169 6.62 -5.95 17.10
N GLY A 170 5.75 -6.94 16.95
CA GLY A 170 5.07 -7.54 18.08
C GLY A 170 4.82 -9.03 17.91
N LEU A 171 4.54 -9.67 19.03
CA LEU A 171 4.05 -11.04 19.10
C LEU A 171 2.68 -11.00 19.77
N MET A 172 1.71 -11.69 19.20
CA MET A 172 0.38 -11.84 19.76
C MET A 172 -0.10 -13.28 19.71
N THR A 173 -1.05 -13.59 20.58
CA THR A 173 -1.79 -14.84 20.57
C THR A 173 -3.28 -14.59 20.73
N ASP A 174 -4.09 -15.56 20.29
CA ASP A 174 -5.54 -15.48 20.23
C ASP A 174 -6.23 -16.75 20.74
N GLU A 175 -7.56 -16.71 20.79
CA GLU A 175 -8.38 -17.84 21.26
C GLU A 175 -8.22 -19.12 20.43
N MET A 176 -7.75 -19.02 19.17
CA MET A 176 -7.49 -20.17 18.30
C MET A 176 -6.11 -20.80 18.57
N SER A 177 -5.40 -20.37 19.62
CA SER A 177 -4.02 -20.79 19.93
C SER A 177 -3.05 -20.50 18.77
N SER A 178 -3.29 -19.40 18.07
CA SER A 178 -2.35 -18.87 17.09
C SER A 178 -1.25 -18.09 17.80
N ALA A 179 0.01 -18.18 17.34
CA ALA A 179 1.00 -17.15 17.66
C ALA A 179 1.40 -16.44 16.37
N THR A 180 1.31 -15.12 16.38
CA THR A 180 1.51 -14.28 15.20
C THR A 180 2.53 -13.19 15.49
N ALA A 181 3.61 -13.18 14.71
CA ALA A 181 4.50 -12.04 14.61
C ALA A 181 3.84 -10.97 13.74
N THR A 182 3.85 -9.73 14.21
CA THR A 182 3.13 -8.62 13.58
C THR A 182 4.06 -7.44 13.37
N PHE A 183 3.86 -6.75 12.26
CA PHE A 183 4.43 -5.46 11.96
C PHE A 183 3.30 -4.46 11.82
N ARG A 184 3.20 -3.51 12.76
CA ARG A 184 2.25 -2.39 12.70
C ARG A 184 3.02 -1.14 12.30
N SER A 185 2.60 -0.47 11.24
CA SER A 185 3.32 0.70 10.73
C SER A 185 2.36 1.75 10.18
N GLY A 186 2.53 3.01 10.59
CA GLY A 186 1.53 4.03 10.33
C GLY A 186 1.92 5.44 10.74
N GLY A 187 0.95 6.33 10.55
CA GLY A 187 0.98 7.68 11.05
C GLY A 187 0.61 7.76 12.53
N LYS A 188 0.26 8.96 12.99
CA LYS A 188 -0.15 9.20 14.37
C LYS A 188 -1.46 8.48 14.75
N TYR A 189 -2.39 8.35 13.80
CA TYR A 189 -3.71 7.78 14.06
C TYR A 189 -3.93 6.49 13.28
N LEU A 190 -3.70 6.48 11.97
CA LEU A 190 -3.96 5.30 11.13
C LEU A 190 -2.68 4.50 10.87
N TYR A 191 -2.78 3.18 10.94
CA TYR A 191 -1.68 2.27 10.64
C TYR A 191 -2.15 1.02 9.88
N GLY A 192 -1.19 0.40 9.21
CA GLY A 192 -1.31 -0.89 8.55
C GLY A 192 -0.76 -2.01 9.42
N ILE A 193 -1.26 -3.22 9.20
CA ILE A 193 -0.89 -4.43 9.92
C ILE A 193 -0.49 -5.48 8.90
N ALA A 194 0.72 -6.02 9.03
CA ALA A 194 1.14 -7.24 8.37
C ALA A 194 1.53 -8.27 9.43
N GLY A 195 1.09 -9.52 9.30
CA GLY A 195 1.39 -10.57 10.27
C GLY A 195 1.71 -11.90 9.62
N PHE A 196 2.59 -12.65 10.27
CA PHE A 196 2.94 -14.02 9.94
C PHE A 196 2.95 -14.86 11.22
N GLY A 197 2.32 -16.02 11.20
CA GLY A 197 2.15 -16.82 12.41
C GLY A 197 1.94 -18.29 12.16
N HIS A 198 1.73 -19.03 13.24
CA HIS A 198 1.45 -20.46 13.21
C HIS A 198 0.30 -20.77 14.17
N ASN A 199 -0.59 -21.69 13.77
CA ASN A 199 -1.68 -22.16 14.61
C ASN A 199 -1.30 -23.49 15.29
N PHE A 200 -1.15 -23.49 16.62
CA PHE A 200 -0.70 -24.66 17.38
C PHE A 200 -1.81 -25.65 17.72
N ALA A 201 -3.07 -25.21 17.73
CA ALA A 201 -4.21 -26.10 17.95
C ALA A 201 -4.53 -26.95 16.70
N SER A 202 -4.01 -26.55 15.54
CA SER A 202 -4.31 -27.23 14.29
C SER A 202 -3.50 -28.50 14.09
N SER A 203 -4.19 -29.63 13.91
CA SER A 203 -3.58 -30.90 13.45
C SER A 203 -3.01 -30.84 12.03
N LEU A 204 -3.21 -29.73 11.33
CA LEU A 204 -2.82 -29.51 9.94
C LEU A 204 -1.54 -28.64 9.82
N ASN A 205 -0.94 -28.16 10.93
CA ASN A 205 0.22 -27.25 10.92
C ASN A 205 -0.03 -26.01 10.03
N HIS A 206 -1.14 -25.30 10.27
CA HIS A 206 -1.47 -24.11 9.49
C HIS A 206 -0.55 -22.94 9.82
N TRP A 207 -0.07 -22.29 8.76
CA TRP A 207 0.51 -20.96 8.79
C TRP A 207 -0.57 -19.90 8.73
N ILE A 208 -0.24 -18.72 9.23
CA ILE A 208 -1.11 -17.56 9.32
C ILE A 208 -0.48 -16.42 8.53
N LEU A 209 -1.25 -15.83 7.62
CA LEU A 209 -0.94 -14.55 6.98
C LEU A 209 -2.03 -13.56 7.38
N GLU A 210 -1.66 -12.48 8.05
CA GLU A 210 -2.59 -11.43 8.48
C GLU A 210 -2.29 -10.13 7.73
N GLY A 211 -3.34 -9.48 7.24
CA GLY A 211 -3.29 -8.13 6.72
C GLY A 211 -4.45 -7.30 7.27
N GLY A 212 -4.22 -6.03 7.56
CA GLY A 212 -5.27 -5.19 8.10
C GLY A 212 -4.92 -3.73 8.26
N ILE A 213 -5.87 -3.00 8.84
CA ILE A 213 -5.74 -1.59 9.18
C ILE A 213 -6.19 -1.38 10.62
N GLY A 214 -5.63 -0.38 11.28
CA GLY A 214 -6.02 0.00 12.62
C GLY A 214 -5.94 1.49 12.89
N VAL A 215 -6.66 1.90 13.92
CA VAL A 215 -6.74 3.29 14.39
C VAL A 215 -6.27 3.35 15.84
N HIS A 216 -5.33 4.23 16.13
CA HIS A 216 -4.91 4.62 17.47
C HIS A 216 -5.87 5.68 18.02
N VAL A 217 -6.57 5.37 19.12
CA VAL A 217 -7.40 6.32 19.87
C VAL A 217 -6.71 6.62 21.21
N PRO A 218 -5.95 7.73 21.32
CA PRO A 218 -5.25 8.06 22.56
C PRO A 218 -6.25 8.40 23.66
N VAL A 219 -6.10 7.76 24.84
CA VAL A 219 -6.90 8.03 26.03
C VAL A 219 -6.09 8.85 27.04
N ILE A 220 -4.87 8.40 27.33
CA ILE A 220 -3.88 9.13 28.12
C ILE A 220 -2.63 9.32 27.24
N PRO A 221 -2.24 10.57 26.94
CA PRO A 221 -1.09 10.83 26.08
C PRO A 221 0.14 10.02 26.49
N ASN A 222 0.74 9.31 25.53
CA ASN A 222 1.96 8.51 25.68
C ASN A 222 1.91 7.36 26.72
N ARG A 223 0.74 6.99 27.26
CA ARG A 223 0.62 5.87 28.21
C ARG A 223 -0.48 4.88 27.85
N LEU A 224 -1.68 5.37 27.58
CA LEU A 224 -2.86 4.53 27.35
C LEU A 224 -3.55 4.95 26.07
N ARG A 225 -3.83 3.98 25.21
CA ARG A 225 -4.67 4.17 24.02
C ARG A 225 -5.57 2.97 23.83
N ILE A 226 -6.60 3.14 23.01
CA ILE A 226 -7.44 2.07 22.51
C ILE A 226 -7.13 1.92 21.02
N ASP A 227 -6.66 0.74 20.65
CA ASP A 227 -6.38 0.39 19.27
C ASP A 227 -7.58 -0.39 18.71
N SER A 228 -8.20 0.14 17.66
CA SER A 228 -9.30 -0.54 16.96
C SER A 228 -8.78 -1.04 15.62
N GLU A 229 -8.87 -2.35 15.38
CA GLU A 229 -8.28 -2.99 14.20
C GLU A 229 -9.32 -3.80 13.43
N ILE A 230 -9.21 -3.78 12.10
CA ILE A 230 -9.92 -4.66 11.17
C ILE A 230 -8.88 -5.46 10.40
N THR A 231 -8.94 -6.78 10.48
CA THR A 231 -7.97 -7.67 9.81
C THR A 231 -8.64 -8.75 8.98
N ALA A 232 -7.95 -9.16 7.93
CA ALA A 232 -8.18 -10.37 7.17
C ALA A 232 -7.01 -11.32 7.39
N THR A 233 -7.31 -12.55 7.76
CA THR A 233 -6.35 -13.61 8.07
C THR A 233 -6.59 -14.77 7.12
N LEU A 234 -5.54 -15.22 6.43
CA LEU A 234 -5.50 -16.48 5.72
C LEU A 234 -4.79 -17.52 6.61
N ILE A 235 -5.48 -18.62 6.89
CA ILE A 235 -4.99 -19.77 7.64
C ILE A 235 -4.81 -20.89 6.62
N THR A 236 -3.57 -21.29 6.35
CA THR A 236 -3.27 -22.18 5.21
C THR A 236 -2.05 -23.05 5.46
N LYS A 237 -1.95 -24.18 4.75
CA LYS A 237 -0.70 -24.94 4.69
C LYS A 237 0.16 -24.40 3.56
N PHE A 238 1.34 -23.88 3.88
CA PHE A 238 2.31 -23.52 2.85
C PHE A 238 3.10 -24.77 2.42
N TYR A 239 2.91 -25.22 1.19
CA TYR A 239 3.87 -26.10 0.51
C TYR A 239 4.76 -25.23 -0.37
N GLY A 240 6.00 -24.99 0.06
CA GLY A 240 6.97 -24.26 -0.74
C GLY A 240 7.31 -25.07 -2.00
N ARG A 241 7.01 -24.52 -3.19
CA ARG A 241 7.48 -25.05 -4.48
C ARG A 241 8.98 -24.83 -4.66
N ILE A 242 9.80 -25.36 -3.76
CA ILE A 242 11.23 -25.59 -4.02
C ILE A 242 11.39 -27.10 -4.05
N HIS A 243 11.07 -27.68 -5.21
CA HIS A 243 11.19 -29.11 -5.46
C HIS A 243 12.31 -29.32 -6.48
N TRP A 244 13.33 -30.09 -6.10
CA TRP A 244 14.36 -30.60 -7.00
C TRP A 244 13.92 -32.00 -7.49
N GLY A 245 12.80 -32.05 -8.20
CA GLY A 245 12.11 -33.31 -8.55
C GLY A 245 11.01 -33.09 -9.59
N ASP A 246 10.15 -34.09 -9.78
CA ASP A 246 9.10 -34.08 -10.80
C ASP A 246 8.10 -32.91 -10.58
N PRO A 247 7.94 -32.00 -11.55
CA PRO A 247 6.98 -30.90 -11.49
C PRO A 247 5.53 -31.35 -11.28
N GLU A 248 5.13 -32.50 -11.81
CA GLU A 248 3.74 -32.98 -11.74
C GLU A 248 3.36 -33.44 -10.32
N GLU A 249 4.31 -34.05 -9.59
CA GLU A 249 4.11 -34.44 -8.20
C GLU A 249 4.07 -33.23 -7.27
N ALA A 250 4.89 -32.21 -7.55
CA ALA A 250 4.88 -30.95 -6.83
C ALA A 250 3.57 -30.17 -7.04
N GLU A 251 2.99 -30.26 -8.24
CA GLU A 251 1.71 -29.63 -8.57
C GLU A 251 0.53 -30.29 -7.85
N LYS A 252 0.43 -31.63 -7.88
CA LYS A 252 -0.59 -32.38 -7.13
C LYS A 252 -0.52 -32.12 -5.62
N LYS A 253 0.71 -32.07 -5.05
CA LYS A 253 0.91 -31.71 -3.64
C LYS A 253 0.53 -30.26 -3.36
N ALA A 254 0.86 -29.32 -4.25
CA ALA A 254 0.45 -27.93 -4.07
C ALA A 254 -1.08 -27.77 -4.10
N GLU A 255 -1.78 -28.48 -4.99
CA GLU A 255 -3.25 -28.48 -5.06
C GLU A 255 -3.89 -29.07 -3.81
N GLU A 256 -3.39 -30.20 -3.30
CA GLU A 256 -3.86 -30.82 -2.07
C GLU A 256 -3.68 -29.89 -0.85
N TYR A 257 -2.55 -29.17 -0.78
CA TYR A 257 -2.24 -28.28 0.34
C TYR A 257 -3.04 -26.97 0.28
N ASN A 258 -3.20 -26.39 -0.92
CA ASN A 258 -3.95 -25.16 -1.12
C ASN A 258 -5.45 -25.32 -0.84
N TYR A 259 -6.01 -26.53 -0.97
CA TYR A 259 -7.41 -26.78 -0.63
C TYR A 259 -7.71 -26.68 0.87
N LYS A 260 -6.68 -26.73 1.74
CA LYS A 260 -6.82 -26.73 3.20
C LYS A 260 -6.71 -25.32 3.78
N GLU A 261 -7.43 -24.37 3.18
CA GLU A 261 -7.45 -22.99 3.63
C GLU A 261 -8.70 -22.62 4.45
N ALA A 262 -8.52 -21.69 5.38
CA ALA A 262 -9.60 -20.99 6.06
C ALA A 262 -9.31 -19.49 6.06
N SER A 263 -10.34 -18.68 5.92
CA SER A 263 -10.22 -17.22 6.05
C SER A 263 -10.97 -16.72 7.27
N ARG A 264 -10.32 -15.82 8.02
CA ARG A 264 -10.89 -15.18 9.20
C ARG A 264 -10.86 -13.66 9.01
N TYR A 265 -12.00 -13.02 9.20
CA TYR A 265 -12.11 -11.56 9.27
C TYR A 265 -12.40 -11.16 10.71
N THR A 266 -11.62 -10.23 11.23
CA THR A 266 -11.63 -9.89 12.65
C THR A 266 -11.79 -8.38 12.83
N VAL A 267 -12.68 -7.99 13.74
CA VAL A 267 -12.71 -6.66 14.33
C VAL A 267 -12.27 -6.79 15.78
N ARG A 268 -11.25 -6.05 16.21
CA ARG A 268 -10.73 -6.12 17.58
C ARG A 268 -10.57 -4.74 18.20
N ILE A 269 -10.85 -4.66 19.50
CA ILE A 269 -10.70 -3.44 20.31
C ILE A 269 -9.68 -3.77 21.40
N LEU A 270 -8.55 -3.06 21.38
CA LEU A 270 -7.36 -3.42 22.15
C LEU A 270 -6.96 -2.22 23.01
N PRO A 271 -7.33 -2.20 24.30
CA PRO A 271 -6.63 -1.39 25.28
C PRO A 271 -5.12 -1.69 25.23
N THR A 272 -4.33 -0.66 24.95
CA THR A 272 -2.88 -0.73 24.78
C THR A 272 -2.20 0.19 25.79
N TYR A 273 -1.35 -0.38 26.64
CA TYR A 273 -0.58 0.34 27.64
C TYR A 273 0.91 0.35 27.29
N ARG A 274 1.52 1.54 27.32
CA ARG A 274 2.94 1.76 27.03
C ARG A 274 3.76 1.79 28.31
N PHE A 275 4.71 0.86 28.41
CA PHE A 275 5.73 0.80 29.45
C PHE A 275 7.02 1.46 28.96
N GLY A 276 7.42 2.54 29.63
CA GLY A 276 8.59 3.32 29.25
C GLY A 276 8.43 3.95 27.86
N LYS A 277 9.47 3.84 27.02
CA LYS A 277 9.50 4.48 25.70
C LYS A 277 9.24 3.55 24.51
N ARG A 278 9.32 2.24 24.71
CA ARG A 278 9.39 1.28 23.60
C ARG A 278 8.52 0.04 23.72
N ILE A 279 8.09 -0.37 24.92
CA ILE A 279 7.33 -1.61 25.09
C ILE A 279 5.86 -1.25 25.28
N GLU A 280 4.99 -1.97 24.60
CA GLU A 280 3.55 -1.86 24.76
C GLU A 280 2.94 -3.24 24.96
N LEU A 281 2.04 -3.35 25.93
CA LEU A 281 1.17 -4.51 26.09
C LEU A 281 -0.22 -4.13 25.62
N PHE A 282 -0.87 -5.03 24.89
CA PHE A 282 -2.23 -4.83 24.41
C PHE A 282 -3.02 -6.11 24.59
N GLY A 283 -4.32 -5.95 24.80
CA GLY A 283 -5.23 -7.09 24.73
C GLY A 283 -6.67 -6.69 24.95
N GLY A 284 -7.57 -7.44 24.33
CA GLY A 284 -8.99 -7.14 24.36
C GLY A 284 -9.84 -8.09 23.52
N PRO A 285 -11.16 -7.84 23.47
CA PRO A 285 -12.11 -8.69 22.76
C PRO A 285 -11.96 -8.57 21.24
N SER A 286 -12.32 -9.65 20.55
CA SER A 286 -12.39 -9.72 19.09
C SER A 286 -13.73 -10.30 18.65
N LEU A 287 -14.29 -9.75 17.57
CA LEU A 287 -15.41 -10.32 16.85
C LEU A 287 -14.89 -10.93 15.55
N ASN A 288 -15.16 -12.21 15.33
CA ASN A 288 -14.55 -12.98 14.26
C ASN A 288 -15.62 -13.61 13.36
N TYR A 289 -15.40 -13.53 12.05
CA TYR A 289 -16.08 -14.35 11.05
C TYR A 289 -15.05 -15.29 10.41
N LEU A 290 -15.20 -16.59 10.67
CA LEU A 290 -14.32 -17.64 10.17
C LEU A 290 -15.08 -18.49 9.15
N GLN A 291 -14.43 -18.76 8.01
CA GLN A 291 -14.97 -19.62 6.97
C GLN A 291 -13.90 -20.54 6.37
N SER A 292 -14.34 -21.73 5.93
CA SER A 292 -13.51 -22.67 5.18
C SER A 292 -14.37 -23.53 4.27
N HIS A 293 -13.82 -23.97 3.14
CA HIS A 293 -14.43 -24.98 2.27
C HIS A 293 -13.89 -26.40 2.54
N CYS A 294 -12.86 -26.52 3.39
CA CYS A 294 -12.26 -27.81 3.75
C CYS A 294 -12.88 -28.37 5.02
N MET A 295 -13.52 -29.55 4.93
CA MET A 295 -14.16 -30.17 6.10
C MET A 295 -13.17 -30.63 7.17
N GLU A 296 -11.91 -30.88 6.79
CA GLU A 296 -10.83 -31.18 7.75
C GLU A 296 -10.56 -30.03 8.73
N ASN A 297 -10.91 -28.79 8.35
CA ASN A 297 -10.77 -27.62 9.20
C ASN A 297 -11.80 -27.54 10.33
N THR A 298 -12.78 -28.44 10.41
CA THR A 298 -13.81 -28.42 11.48
C THR A 298 -13.19 -28.33 12.88
N LYS A 299 -12.03 -28.94 13.11
CA LYS A 299 -11.34 -28.95 14.41
C LYS A 299 -10.75 -27.60 14.83
N ILE A 300 -10.48 -26.69 13.90
CA ILE A 300 -9.95 -25.36 14.23
C ILE A 300 -11.06 -24.35 14.54
N PHE A 301 -12.33 -24.68 14.30
CA PHE A 301 -13.45 -23.78 14.63
C PHE A 301 -13.70 -23.78 16.15
N PRO A 302 -13.71 -22.59 16.80
CA PRO A 302 -13.95 -22.51 18.24
C PRO A 302 -15.32 -23.04 18.66
N SER A 303 -15.43 -23.58 19.87
CA SER A 303 -16.70 -24.10 20.41
C SER A 303 -17.67 -23.01 20.86
N ASN A 304 -17.15 -21.84 21.24
CA ASN A 304 -17.93 -20.66 21.55
C ASN A 304 -18.34 -19.95 20.25
N TYR A 305 -19.62 -19.92 19.91
CA TYR A 305 -20.13 -19.25 18.72
C TYR A 305 -21.44 -18.53 18.98
N MET A 306 -21.69 -17.47 18.22
CA MET A 306 -22.99 -16.81 18.15
C MET A 306 -23.84 -17.35 17.01
N TRP A 307 -23.19 -17.69 15.89
CA TRP A 307 -23.84 -18.26 14.72
C TRP A 307 -22.90 -19.25 14.05
N ARG A 308 -23.44 -20.38 13.58
CA ARG A 308 -22.69 -21.42 12.90
C ARG A 308 -23.53 -22.09 11.82
N LYS A 309 -22.95 -22.28 10.64
CA LYS A 309 -23.55 -23.06 9.56
C LYS A 309 -22.49 -23.96 8.92
N PHE A 310 -22.55 -25.24 9.25
CA PHE A 310 -21.69 -26.27 8.68
C PHE A 310 -22.52 -27.11 7.72
N THR A 311 -22.05 -27.26 6.49
CA THR A 311 -22.62 -28.13 5.46
C THR A 311 -21.54 -29.13 5.03
N SER A 312 -21.87 -30.03 4.10
CA SER A 312 -20.89 -30.97 3.53
C SER A 312 -19.76 -30.31 2.73
N SER A 313 -19.87 -29.02 2.39
CA SER A 313 -18.94 -28.29 1.51
C SER A 313 -18.54 -26.90 2.01
N SER A 314 -19.05 -26.48 3.17
CA SER A 314 -18.76 -25.15 3.74
C SER A 314 -18.89 -25.14 5.25
N LEU A 315 -17.88 -24.58 5.90
CA LEU A 315 -17.86 -24.27 7.33
C LEU A 315 -17.88 -22.75 7.48
N LYS A 316 -18.84 -22.19 8.22
CA LYS A 316 -18.92 -20.75 8.51
C LYS A 316 -19.33 -20.54 9.96
N GLN A 317 -18.69 -19.58 10.62
CA GLN A 317 -18.96 -19.29 12.02
C GLN A 317 -18.69 -17.82 12.37
N ILE A 318 -19.55 -17.25 13.21
CA ILE A 318 -19.33 -15.98 13.89
C ILE A 318 -19.13 -16.26 15.39
N TYR A 319 -18.08 -15.72 15.99
CA TYR A 319 -17.78 -15.92 17.40
C TYR A 319 -17.06 -14.74 18.05
N TRP A 320 -17.18 -14.65 19.37
CA TRP A 320 -16.36 -13.77 20.21
C TRP A 320 -15.05 -14.45 20.57
N GLY A 321 -13.95 -13.72 20.45
CA GLY A 321 -12.62 -14.16 20.83
C GLY A 321 -11.90 -13.12 21.66
N TRP A 322 -10.59 -13.30 21.80
CA TRP A 322 -9.72 -12.36 22.47
C TRP A 322 -8.35 -12.37 21.80
N THR A 323 -7.64 -11.26 21.91
CA THR A 323 -6.26 -11.16 21.47
C THR A 323 -5.46 -10.55 22.59
N ILE A 324 -4.25 -11.05 22.82
CA ILE A 324 -3.28 -10.44 23.73
C ILE A 324 -1.91 -10.46 23.08
N GLY A 325 -1.10 -9.43 23.33
CA GLY A 325 0.23 -9.38 22.78
C GLY A 325 1.12 -8.33 23.43
N VAL A 326 2.38 -8.38 23.01
CA VAL A 326 3.42 -7.44 23.34
C VAL A 326 4.03 -6.91 22.06
N GLN A 327 4.37 -5.63 22.03
CA GLN A 327 5.07 -5.04 20.91
C GLN A 327 6.15 -4.06 21.33
N TYR A 328 7.12 -3.91 20.45
CA TYR A 328 8.30 -3.08 20.61
C TYR A 328 8.34 -2.01 19.51
N LYS A 329 8.45 -0.75 19.93
CA LYS A 329 8.57 0.42 19.04
C LYS A 329 9.95 0.49 18.43
N LEU A 330 10.02 0.56 17.09
CA LEU A 330 11.25 0.63 16.30
C LEU A 330 11.95 1.99 16.35
#